data_AF-A0A7W6R2K9-F1
#
_entry.id   AF-A0A7W6R2K9-F1
#
_cell.length_a   1.000
_cell.length_b   1.000
_cell.length_c   1.000
_cell.angle_alpha   90.00
_cell.angle_beta   90.00
_cell.angle_gamma   90.00
#
_symmetry.space_group_name_H-M   'P 1'
#
loop_
_entity.id
_entity.type
_entity.pdbx_description
1 polymer ?
#
loop_
_entity_poly.entity_id
_entity_poly.type
_entity_poly.pdbx_seq_one_letter_code
_entity_poly.pdbx_strand_id
1 'polypeptide(L)'
;MSNIFEKLTADYHANDFKLGMPSIDEGHRVRRLTVMERITGGKGFRSLPKEPGRNAEGLSRGDRKRLARERGNAAVSETRPYQHMHSAARRRVLALEIAA
;
A
#
# COMPACT_ATOMS: atom_id res chain seq x y z
N MET A 1 -18.11 -30.16 -1.17
CA MET A 1 -17.80 -30.55 0.23
C MET A 1 -16.33 -30.87 0.28
N SER A 2 -15.52 -30.20 1.11
CA SER A 2 -14.11 -30.59 1.23
C SER A 2 -14.01 -31.91 1.99
N ASN A 3 -13.13 -32.80 1.54
CA ASN A 3 -12.89 -34.06 2.20
C ASN A 3 -12.26 -33.80 3.59
N ILE A 4 -12.53 -34.66 4.59
CA ILE A 4 -11.96 -34.50 5.93
C ILE A 4 -10.42 -34.55 5.90
N PHE A 5 -9.85 -35.28 4.96
CA PHE A 5 -8.41 -35.32 4.73
C PHE A 5 -7.87 -33.98 4.22
N GLU A 6 -8.62 -33.25 3.39
CA GLU A 6 -8.23 -31.90 2.94
C GLU A 6 -8.25 -30.90 4.09
N LYS A 7 -9.19 -31.06 5.03
CA LYS A 7 -9.24 -30.21 6.22
C LYS A 7 -8.06 -30.46 7.15
N LEU A 8 -7.72 -31.72 7.39
CA LEU A 8 -6.57 -32.09 8.22
C LEU A 8 -5.24 -31.63 7.61
N THR A 9 -5.08 -31.75 6.29
CA THR A 9 -3.88 -31.23 5.62
C THR A 9 -3.83 -29.71 5.65
N ALA A 10 -4.96 -29.01 5.44
CA ALA A 10 -5.03 -27.56 5.54
C ALA A 10 -4.66 -27.06 6.94
N ASP A 11 -5.20 -27.68 8.00
CA ASP A 11 -4.89 -27.32 9.39
C ASP A 11 -3.41 -27.56 9.72
N TYR A 12 -2.82 -28.64 9.19
CA TYR A 12 -1.41 -28.96 9.37
C TYR A 12 -0.49 -27.95 8.66
N HIS A 13 -0.87 -27.47 7.46
CA HIS A 13 -0.12 -26.47 6.69
C HIS A 13 -0.42 -25.02 7.06
N ALA A 14 -1.51 -24.74 7.80
CA ALA A 14 -1.90 -23.38 8.17
C ALA A 14 -0.82 -22.64 8.99
N ASN A 15 0.02 -23.39 9.70
CA ASN A 15 1.09 -22.84 10.53
C ASN A 15 2.38 -22.58 9.75
N ASP A 16 2.56 -23.15 8.55
CA ASP A 16 3.75 -22.95 7.71
C ASP A 16 3.90 -21.46 7.30
N PHE A 17 2.81 -20.69 7.27
CA PHE A 17 2.78 -19.27 6.87
C PHE A 17 2.74 -18.27 8.04
N LYS A 18 2.46 -18.71 9.27
CA LYS A 18 2.32 -17.79 10.41
C LYS A 18 3.68 -17.36 10.92
N LEU A 19 3.91 -16.05 11.06
CA LEU A 19 5.12 -15.50 11.67
C LEU A 19 5.06 -15.62 13.20
N GLY A 20 6.20 -15.90 13.84
CA GLY A 20 6.31 -15.98 15.31
C GLY A 20 5.90 -17.31 15.95
N MET A 21 5.27 -18.24 15.22
CA MET A 21 5.01 -19.59 15.72
C MET A 21 6.28 -20.46 15.69
N PRO A 22 6.58 -21.25 16.74
CA PRO A 22 7.68 -22.20 16.73
C PRO A 22 7.40 -23.36 15.76
N SER A 23 8.46 -23.90 15.15
CA SER A 23 8.34 -25.12 14.36
C SER A 23 8.06 -26.31 15.28
N ILE A 24 7.04 -27.10 14.95
CA ILE A 24 6.58 -28.25 15.75
C ILE A 24 7.49 -29.45 15.49
N ASP A 25 7.93 -29.63 14.25
CA ASP A 25 8.83 -30.67 13.80
C ASP A 25 9.80 -30.16 12.73
N GLU A 26 10.77 -31.00 12.36
CA GLU A 26 11.75 -30.69 11.33
C GLU A 26 11.08 -30.52 9.95
N GLY A 27 10.04 -31.31 9.67
CA GLY A 27 9.25 -31.19 8.43
C GLY A 27 8.62 -29.81 8.27
N HIS A 28 7.99 -29.28 9.33
CA HIS A 28 7.45 -27.92 9.37
C HIS A 28 8.54 -26.87 9.17
N ARG A 29 9.73 -27.06 9.78
CA ARG A 29 10.87 -26.16 9.55
C ARG A 29 11.27 -26.10 8.08
N VAL A 30 11.44 -27.25 7.44
CA VAL A 30 11.81 -27.34 6.01
C VAL A 30 10.73 -26.72 5.13
N ARG A 31 9.45 -27.09 5.32
CA ARG A 31 8.32 -26.52 4.54
C ARG A 31 8.28 -25.00 4.64
N ARG A 32 8.38 -24.46 5.86
CA ARG A 32 8.39 -23.02 6.10
C ARG A 32 9.54 -22.32 5.40
N LEU A 33 10.75 -22.89 5.45
CA LEU A 33 11.91 -22.35 4.72
C LEU A 33 11.67 -22.34 3.21
N THR A 34 11.24 -23.46 2.63
CA THR A 34 10.95 -23.57 1.19
C THR A 34 9.84 -22.62 0.74
N VAL A 35 8.77 -22.51 1.54
CA VAL A 35 7.65 -21.62 1.25
C VAL A 35 8.10 -20.15 1.29
N MET A 36 8.84 -19.76 2.33
CA MET A 36 9.34 -18.39 2.45
C MET A 36 10.37 -18.06 1.38
N GLU A 37 11.23 -19.00 1.01
CA GLU A 37 12.15 -18.88 -0.13
C GLU A 37 11.37 -18.65 -1.43
N ARG A 38 10.34 -19.44 -1.71
CA ARG A 38 9.51 -19.27 -2.92
C ARG A 38 8.77 -17.93 -2.95
N ILE A 39 8.20 -17.51 -1.82
CA ILE A 39 7.48 -16.22 -1.71
C ILE A 39 8.44 -15.05 -1.94
N THR A 40 9.64 -15.12 -1.37
CA THR A 40 10.64 -14.04 -1.45
C THR A 40 11.53 -14.13 -2.69
N GLY A 41 11.40 -15.19 -3.49
CA GLY A 41 12.28 -15.49 -4.61
C GLY A 41 13.74 -15.70 -4.17
N GLY A 42 13.95 -16.31 -3.00
CA GLY A 42 15.26 -16.54 -2.39
C GLY A 42 15.94 -15.29 -1.82
N LYS A 43 15.26 -14.14 -1.84
CA LYS A 43 15.84 -12.86 -1.39
C LYS A 43 15.64 -12.59 0.11
N GLY A 44 15.02 -13.54 0.82
CA GLY A 44 14.63 -13.39 2.22
C GLY A 44 13.57 -12.30 2.43
N PHE A 45 13.17 -12.06 3.68
CA PHE A 45 12.44 -10.83 4.03
C PHE A 45 13.38 -9.66 3.82
N ARG A 46 13.30 -9.07 2.63
CA ARG A 46 14.18 -8.00 2.19
C ARG A 46 14.10 -6.86 3.22
N SER A 47 15.22 -6.50 3.83
CA SER A 47 15.32 -5.22 4.51
C SER A 47 14.95 -4.16 3.49
N LEU A 48 13.94 -3.33 3.81
CA LEU A 48 13.60 -2.20 2.96
C LEU A 48 14.90 -1.42 2.70
N PRO A 49 15.20 -1.05 1.45
CA PRO A 49 16.42 -0.31 1.17
C PRO A 49 16.44 0.95 2.05
N LYS A 50 17.59 1.20 2.70
CA LYS A 50 17.76 2.33 3.64
C LYS A 50 17.34 3.66 3.00
N GLU A 51 17.52 3.77 1.68
CA GLU A 51 17.09 4.89 0.88
C GLU A 51 16.03 4.47 -0.16
N PRO A 52 14.99 5.29 -0.38
CA PRO A 52 13.98 5.00 -1.39
C PRO A 52 14.59 5.07 -2.80
N GLY A 53 14.21 4.11 -3.65
CA GLY A 53 14.60 4.12 -5.06
C GLY A 53 14.17 5.41 -5.77
N ARG A 54 15.05 5.93 -6.61
CA ARG A 54 14.86 7.16 -7.41
C ARG A 54 14.62 6.82 -8.88
N ASN A 55 13.86 7.65 -9.59
CA ASN A 55 13.69 7.54 -11.04
C ASN A 55 14.86 8.22 -11.80
N ALA A 56 14.81 8.22 -13.14
CA ALA A 56 15.80 8.91 -13.98
C ALA A 56 15.93 10.42 -13.70
N GLU A 57 14.89 11.02 -13.12
CA GLU A 57 14.84 12.43 -12.72
C GLU A 57 15.34 12.64 -11.28
N GLY A 58 15.81 11.59 -10.60
CA GLY A 58 16.30 11.65 -9.23
C GLY A 58 15.21 11.72 -8.14
N LEU A 59 13.93 11.61 -8.49
CA LEU A 59 12.79 11.71 -7.58
C LEU A 59 12.40 10.36 -6.99
N SER A 60 12.17 10.33 -5.68
CA SER A 60 11.54 9.16 -5.04
C SER A 60 10.05 9.08 -5.37
N ARG A 61 9.42 7.93 -5.10
CA ARG A 61 7.95 7.79 -5.16
C ARG A 61 7.25 8.81 -4.24
N GLY A 62 7.82 9.10 -3.07
CA GLY A 62 7.28 10.07 -2.12
C GLY A 62 7.29 11.48 -2.69
N ASP A 63 8.40 11.87 -3.33
CA ASP A 63 8.56 13.20 -3.93
C ASP A 63 7.59 13.40 -5.08
N ARG A 64 7.44 12.40 -5.96
CA ARG A 64 6.45 12.45 -7.04
C ARG A 64 5.03 12.65 -6.51
N LYS A 65 4.67 12.01 -5.39
CA LYS A 65 3.35 12.17 -4.75
C LYS A 65 3.17 13.58 -4.15
N ARG A 66 4.22 14.15 -3.56
CA ARG A 66 4.19 15.53 -3.04
C ARG A 66 4.04 16.54 -4.16
N LEU A 67 4.84 16.40 -5.22
CA LEU A 67 4.80 17.27 -6.39
C LEU A 67 3.46 17.22 -7.12
N ALA A 68 2.83 16.04 -7.22
CA ALA A 68 1.47 15.91 -7.75
C ALA A 68 0.43 16.65 -6.89
N ARG A 69 0.55 16.62 -5.55
CA ARG A 69 -0.33 17.39 -4.66
C ARG A 69 -0.12 18.89 -4.81
N GLU A 70 1.13 19.35 -4.88
CA GLU A 70 1.43 20.77 -5.07
C GLU A 70 0.86 21.28 -6.39
N ARG A 71 1.00 20.52 -7.48
CA ARG A 71 0.36 20.84 -8.77
C ARG A 71 -1.17 20.88 -8.66
N GLY A 72 -1.78 19.92 -7.96
CA GLY A 72 -3.22 19.90 -7.72
C GLY A 72 -3.69 21.11 -6.90
N ASN A 73 -2.98 21.45 -5.84
CA ASN A 73 -3.27 22.62 -5.01
C ASN A 73 -3.09 23.93 -5.79
N ALA A 74 -2.06 24.04 -6.63
CA ALA A 74 -1.87 25.21 -7.48
C ALA A 74 -2.94 25.34 -8.57
N ALA A 75 -3.51 24.21 -9.02
CA ALA A 75 -4.62 24.21 -9.97
C ALA A 75 -5.91 24.77 -9.35
N VAL A 76 -6.13 24.49 -8.06
CA VAL A 76 -7.30 24.91 -7.28
C VAL A 76 -6.95 26.17 -6.47
N SER A 77 -7.10 27.35 -7.08
CA SER A 77 -6.92 28.63 -6.37
C SER A 77 -8.26 29.35 -6.16
N GLU A 78 -8.41 30.04 -5.04
CA GLU A 78 -9.61 30.82 -4.72
C GLU A 78 -9.77 32.07 -5.63
N THR A 79 -8.69 32.47 -6.29
CA THR A 79 -8.63 33.62 -7.22
C THR A 79 -8.95 33.26 -8.67
N ARG A 80 -9.12 31.97 -8.99
CA ARG A 80 -9.39 31.49 -10.35
C ARG A 80 -10.89 31.47 -10.67
N PRO A 81 -11.27 31.35 -11.96
CA PRO A 81 -12.67 31.23 -12.37
C PRO A 81 -13.42 30.15 -11.59
N TYR A 82 -14.72 30.35 -11.36
CA TYR A 82 -15.58 29.51 -10.51
C TYR A 82 -15.42 27.99 -10.72
N GLN A 83 -15.21 27.54 -11.96
CA GLN A 83 -15.01 26.12 -12.30
C GLN A 83 -13.75 25.50 -11.66
N HIS A 84 -12.72 26.31 -11.41
CA HIS A 84 -11.44 25.89 -10.82
C HIS A 84 -11.33 26.22 -9.33
N MET A 85 -12.33 26.88 -8.74
CA MET A 85 -12.36 27.16 -7.32
C MET A 85 -12.56 25.88 -6.50
N HIS A 86 -12.01 25.86 -5.29
CA HIS A 86 -12.28 24.81 -4.32
C HIS A 86 -13.77 24.77 -3.98
N SER A 87 -14.33 23.58 -3.70
CA SER A 87 -15.76 23.40 -3.43
C SER A 87 -16.26 24.24 -2.25
N ALA A 88 -15.41 24.52 -1.26
CA ALA A 88 -15.73 25.40 -0.15
C ALA A 88 -15.84 26.88 -0.58
N ALA A 89 -14.93 27.36 -1.43
CA ALA A 89 -14.97 28.72 -1.96
C ALA A 89 -16.20 28.93 -2.86
N ARG A 90 -16.53 27.95 -3.72
CA ARG A 90 -17.76 27.96 -4.53
C ARG A 90 -19.03 28.12 -3.69
N ARG A 91 -19.12 27.39 -2.57
CA ARG A 91 -20.27 27.48 -1.66
C ARG A 91 -20.41 28.87 -1.02
N ARG A 92 -19.30 29.54 -0.70
CA ARG A 92 -19.32 30.92 -0.19
C ARG A 92 -19.81 31.91 -1.25
N VAL A 93 -19.31 31.80 -2.48
CA VAL A 93 -19.74 32.67 -3.59
C VAL A 93 -21.24 32.53 -3.86
N LEU A 94 -21.74 31.29 -3.96
CA LEU A 94 -23.18 31.05 -4.11
C LEU A 94 -24.01 31.59 -2.93
N ALA A 95 -23.52 31.46 -1.70
CA ALA A 95 -24.21 31.99 -0.52
C ALA A 95 -24.29 33.53 -0.53
N LEU A 96 -23.25 34.20 -1.05
CA LEU A 96 -23.25 35.66 -1.23
C LEU A 96 -24.19 36.08 -2.37
N GLU A 97 -24.23 35.35 -3.48
CA GLU A 97 -25.14 35.62 -4.60
C GLU A 97 -26.62 35.45 -4.22
N ILE A 98 -26.94 34.50 -3.34
CA ILE A 98 -28.32 34.28 -2.86
C ILE A 98 -28.74 35.33 -1.81
N ALA A 99 -27.77 35.90 -1.09
CA ALA A 99 -28.02 36.90 -0.04
C ALA A 99 -28.06 38.34 -0.58
N ALA A 100 -27.68 38.56 -1.84
CA ALA A 100 -27.72 39.85 -2.55
C ALA A 100 -29.02 39.99 -3.36
#